data_AF-A0A221KLI5-F1
#
_entry.id   AF-A0A221KLI5-F1
#
_cell.length_a   1.000
_cell.length_b   1.000
_cell.length_c   1.000
_cell.angle_alpha   90.00
_cell.angle_beta   90.00
_cell.angle_gamma   90.00
#
_symmetry.space_group_name_H-M   'P 1'
#
loop_
_entity.id
_entity.type
_entity.pdbx_description
1 polymer ?
#
loop_
_entity_poly.entity_id
_entity_poly.type
_entity_poly.pdbx_seq_one_letter_code
_entity_poly.pdbx_strand_id
1 'polypeptide(L)'
;MDVVSRIERARTKAFYQLLVDRLGVEAWTVRKDAYLKRIRAQESRFNIKLPIEPQLFSPAEDDIDWYILMSYLSHDFPLSDSAYSSRRVCPYAMAIGAVADQLRKVPNVEGVLDKMLANNNKPETQLFELLTASFYLKNGYEVAFIPENSIVWPDGKTKKSPDMLVKSGELEFYVECKRADKQTRYSKSEEQAWANIWHELSEHMHEVAPWNIINLVFHEQVADVTPEEVIQVVNLALKGGTGKAKERAISVEIRAIDKLGLLRHYREFSVRPNRGARRIRKKSYAKVFRASVRAETSRLPVCGSAARRNRRLG
;
A
#
# COMPACT_ATOMS: atom_id res chain seq x y z
N MET A 1 -16.87 -11.18 -17.31
CA MET A 1 -16.10 -11.05 -16.05
C MET A 1 -15.94 -12.45 -15.50
N ASP A 2 -14.71 -12.92 -15.34
CA ASP A 2 -14.44 -14.29 -14.90
C ASP A 2 -14.84 -14.52 -13.42
N VAL A 3 -14.86 -15.79 -13.02
CA VAL A 3 -15.26 -16.23 -11.67
C VAL A 3 -14.31 -15.68 -10.60
N VAL A 4 -13.01 -15.59 -10.88
CA VAL A 4 -12.00 -15.09 -9.95
C VAL A 4 -12.28 -13.63 -9.62
N SER A 5 -12.46 -12.79 -10.64
CA SER A 5 -12.80 -11.38 -10.52
C SER A 5 -14.08 -11.15 -9.71
N ARG A 6 -15.07 -12.04 -9.81
CA ARG A 6 -16.32 -11.94 -9.01
C ARG A 6 -16.06 -12.23 -7.53
N ILE A 7 -15.27 -13.26 -7.23
CA ILE A 7 -14.91 -13.64 -5.86
C ILE A 7 -14.10 -12.53 -5.19
N GLU A 8 -13.09 -11.99 -5.90
CA GLU A 8 -12.25 -10.90 -5.38
C GLU A 8 -13.09 -9.66 -5.03
N ARG A 9 -14.01 -9.25 -5.91
CA ARG A 9 -14.92 -8.12 -5.65
C ARG A 9 -15.87 -8.37 -4.50
N ALA A 10 -16.40 -9.59 -4.38
CA ALA A 10 -17.27 -9.93 -3.26
C ALA A 10 -16.53 -9.81 -1.92
N ARG A 11 -15.27 -10.25 -1.88
CA ARG A 11 -14.43 -10.15 -0.68
C ARG A 11 -14.08 -8.70 -0.35
N THR A 12 -13.66 -7.88 -1.31
CA THR A 12 -13.38 -6.47 -1.04
C THR A 12 -14.63 -5.70 -0.61
N LYS A 13 -15.80 -6.03 -1.19
CA LYS A 13 -17.09 -5.50 -0.75
C LYS A 13 -17.44 -5.90 0.68
N ALA A 14 -17.24 -7.17 1.06
CA ALA A 14 -17.52 -7.65 2.41
C ALA A 14 -16.65 -6.94 3.47
N PHE A 15 -15.37 -6.67 3.15
CA PHE A 15 -14.51 -5.86 4.01
C PHE A 15 -14.98 -4.41 4.10
N TYR A 16 -15.32 -3.78 2.98
CA TYR A 16 -15.90 -2.43 2.97
C TYR A 16 -17.15 -2.35 3.87
N GLN A 17 -18.07 -3.30 3.73
CA GLN A 17 -19.29 -3.38 4.53
C GLN A 17 -18.98 -3.56 6.02
N LEU A 18 -18.06 -4.46 6.39
CA LEU A 18 -17.65 -4.64 7.79
C LEU A 18 -17.27 -3.31 8.47
N LEU A 19 -16.54 -2.45 7.75
CA LEU A 19 -16.10 -1.16 8.28
C LEU A 19 -17.21 -0.11 8.29
N VAL A 20 -17.98 -0.01 7.21
CA VAL A 20 -19.05 1.00 7.10
C VAL A 20 -20.25 0.66 7.98
N ASP A 21 -20.58 -0.61 8.14
CA ASP A 21 -21.63 -1.07 9.06
C ASP A 21 -21.28 -0.64 10.51
N ARG A 22 -19.99 -0.73 10.89
CA ARG A 22 -19.53 -0.30 12.21
C ARG A 22 -19.43 1.22 12.34
N LEU A 23 -18.88 1.90 11.33
CA LEU A 23 -18.70 3.36 11.34
C LEU A 23 -20.04 4.13 11.26
N GLY A 24 -21.03 3.55 10.58
CA GLY A 24 -22.27 4.21 10.20
C GLY A 24 -22.15 4.89 8.82
N VAL A 25 -23.19 4.72 8.00
CA VAL A 25 -23.24 5.22 6.61
C VAL A 25 -23.14 6.74 6.54
N GLU A 26 -23.78 7.45 7.48
CA GLU A 26 -23.74 8.92 7.55
C GLU A 26 -22.33 9.43 7.86
N ALA A 27 -21.69 8.87 8.89
CA ALA A 27 -20.32 9.20 9.26
C ALA A 27 -19.34 8.88 8.11
N TRP A 28 -19.50 7.73 7.46
CA TRP A 28 -18.69 7.40 6.28
C TRP A 28 -18.91 8.39 5.14
N THR A 29 -20.14 8.84 4.89
CA THR A 29 -20.44 9.80 3.82
C THR A 29 -19.69 11.11 4.05
N VAL A 30 -19.71 11.64 5.27
CA VAL A 30 -18.96 12.85 5.65
C VAL A 30 -17.44 12.65 5.45
N ARG A 31 -16.88 11.54 5.94
CA ARG A 31 -15.44 11.25 5.79
C ARG A 31 -15.03 11.10 4.33
N LYS A 32 -15.82 10.37 3.54
CA LYS A 32 -15.61 10.19 2.10
C LYS A 32 -15.60 11.52 1.36
N ASP A 33 -16.56 12.40 1.64
CA ASP A 33 -16.64 13.70 0.96
C ASP A 33 -15.46 14.60 1.34
N ALA A 34 -15.06 14.61 2.61
CA ALA A 34 -13.84 15.29 3.05
C ALA A 34 -12.59 14.73 2.35
N TYR A 35 -12.49 13.41 2.22
CA TYR A 35 -11.39 12.74 1.53
C TYR A 35 -11.33 13.13 0.05
N LEU A 36 -12.46 13.03 -0.64
CA LEU A 36 -12.58 13.41 -2.06
C LEU A 36 -12.24 14.89 -2.27
N LYS A 37 -12.63 15.78 -1.34
CA LYS A 37 -12.24 17.20 -1.38
C LYS A 37 -10.73 17.38 -1.34
N ARG A 38 -10.00 16.63 -0.50
CA ARG A 38 -8.52 16.64 -0.46
C ARG A 38 -7.91 16.20 -1.79
N ILE A 39 -8.42 15.11 -2.37
CA ILE A 39 -7.99 14.63 -3.70
C ILE A 39 -8.21 15.73 -4.75
N ARG A 40 -9.42 16.32 -4.79
CA ARG A 40 -9.76 17.37 -5.77
C ARG A 40 -8.93 18.64 -5.60
N ALA A 41 -8.63 19.03 -4.37
CA ALA A 41 -7.77 20.18 -4.10
C ALA A 41 -6.36 19.96 -4.66
N GLN A 42 -5.80 18.76 -4.50
CA GLN A 42 -4.51 18.41 -5.10
C GLN A 42 -4.59 18.39 -6.64
N GLU A 43 -5.59 17.72 -7.20
CA GLU A 43 -5.81 17.67 -8.66
C GLU A 43 -6.04 19.06 -9.27
N SER A 44 -6.62 20.02 -8.55
CA SER A 44 -6.81 21.39 -9.06
C SER A 44 -5.52 22.18 -9.25
N ARG A 45 -4.43 21.78 -8.59
CA ARG A 45 -3.10 22.39 -8.72
C ARG A 45 -2.28 21.77 -9.84
N PHE A 46 -2.83 20.76 -10.53
CA PHE A 46 -2.13 20.01 -11.56
C PHE A 46 -1.69 20.92 -12.72
N ASN A 47 -0.41 20.86 -13.04
CA ASN A 47 0.24 21.55 -14.14
C ASN A 47 0.87 20.53 -15.09
N ILE A 48 0.37 20.46 -16.31
CA ILE A 48 0.89 19.55 -17.34
C ILE A 48 2.33 19.82 -17.77
N LYS A 49 2.83 21.04 -17.52
CA LYS A 49 4.21 21.41 -17.81
C LYS A 49 5.21 20.82 -16.81
N LEU A 50 4.73 20.25 -15.70
CA LEU A 50 5.56 19.62 -14.68
C LEU A 50 5.42 18.09 -14.75
N PRO A 51 6.35 17.32 -14.16
CA PRO A 51 6.24 15.86 -14.01
C PRO A 51 4.93 15.45 -13.33
N ILE A 52 4.25 14.43 -13.85
CA ILE A 52 2.89 14.08 -13.42
C ILE A 52 2.90 13.47 -12.02
N GLU A 53 3.79 12.51 -11.79
CA GLU A 53 3.81 11.64 -10.62
C GLU A 53 3.92 12.41 -9.29
N PRO A 54 4.82 13.40 -9.12
CA PRO A 54 4.91 14.18 -7.87
C PRO A 54 3.68 15.05 -7.58
N GLN A 55 2.88 15.35 -8.60
CA GLN A 55 1.68 16.17 -8.45
C GLN A 55 0.44 15.37 -8.04
N LEU A 56 0.48 14.04 -8.17
CA LEU A 56 -0.66 13.19 -7.86
C LEU A 56 -0.94 13.17 -6.35
N PHE A 57 -2.21 13.04 -5.99
CA PHE A 57 -2.58 12.79 -4.60
C PHE A 57 -2.00 11.45 -4.16
N SER A 58 -1.18 11.47 -3.11
CA SER A 58 -0.67 10.27 -2.45
C SER A 58 -1.36 10.12 -1.08
N PRO A 59 -2.13 9.05 -0.85
CA PRO A 59 -2.73 8.79 0.45
C PRO A 59 -1.65 8.48 1.48
N ALA A 60 -1.79 9.00 2.70
CA ALA A 60 -0.90 8.64 3.80
C ALA A 60 -1.04 7.13 4.11
N GLU A 61 0.06 6.50 4.52
CA GLU A 61 0.09 5.05 4.75
C GLU A 61 -0.88 4.57 5.83
N ASP A 62 -1.12 5.44 6.81
CA ASP A 62 -1.89 5.29 8.04
C ASP A 62 -3.32 5.85 7.96
N ASP A 63 -3.77 6.25 6.78
CA ASP A 63 -5.11 6.81 6.59
C ASP A 63 -6.14 5.68 6.36
N ILE A 64 -6.93 5.34 7.39
CA ILE A 64 -7.96 4.29 7.30
C ILE A 64 -9.05 4.65 6.28
N ASP A 65 -9.36 5.93 6.09
CA ASP A 65 -10.39 6.35 5.15
C ASP A 65 -9.97 6.03 3.71
N TRP A 66 -8.65 5.97 3.43
CA TRP A 66 -8.13 5.47 2.17
C TRP A 66 -8.46 3.99 1.95
N TYR A 67 -8.31 3.15 2.97
CA TYR A 67 -8.62 1.72 2.88
C TYR A 67 -10.10 1.47 2.60
N ILE A 68 -10.98 2.23 3.27
CA ILE A 68 -12.43 2.15 3.07
C ILE A 68 -12.78 2.63 1.65
N LEU A 69 -12.27 3.80 1.23
CA LEU A 69 -12.50 4.34 -0.11
C LEU A 69 -12.00 3.41 -1.20
N MET A 70 -10.81 2.83 -1.03
CA MET A 70 -10.25 1.89 -2.00
C MET A 70 -11.05 0.60 -2.10
N SER A 71 -11.52 0.08 -0.98
CA SER A 71 -12.37 -1.11 -0.97
C SER A 71 -13.66 -0.83 -1.74
N TYR A 72 -14.33 0.30 -1.47
CA TYR A 72 -15.49 0.78 -2.23
C TYR A 72 -15.21 0.90 -3.74
N LEU A 73 -14.13 1.59 -4.12
CA LEU A 73 -13.77 1.79 -5.53
C LEU A 73 -13.44 0.48 -6.23
N SER A 74 -12.80 -0.48 -5.54
CA SER A 74 -12.37 -1.75 -6.15
C SER A 74 -13.53 -2.62 -6.62
N HIS A 75 -14.67 -2.60 -5.93
CA HIS A 75 -15.82 -3.44 -6.30
C HIS A 75 -16.83 -2.72 -7.19
N ASP A 76 -17.14 -1.44 -6.93
CA ASP A 76 -18.16 -0.69 -7.68
C ASP A 76 -17.60 0.03 -8.91
N PHE A 77 -16.32 0.43 -8.86
CA PHE A 77 -15.65 1.16 -9.93
C PHE A 77 -14.31 0.50 -10.28
N PRO A 78 -14.28 -0.75 -10.76
CA PRO A 78 -13.06 -1.57 -10.91
C PRO A 78 -11.99 -0.98 -11.83
N LEU A 79 -12.31 0.08 -12.56
CA LEU A 79 -11.37 0.84 -13.38
C LEU A 79 -10.79 2.07 -12.62
N SER A 80 -11.15 2.30 -11.34
CA SER A 80 -10.94 3.51 -10.50
C SER A 80 -9.79 3.46 -9.53
N ASP A 81 -8.81 2.65 -9.89
CA ASP A 81 -7.77 2.26 -8.99
C ASP A 81 -6.49 3.10 -9.17
N SER A 82 -5.81 3.37 -8.06
CA SER A 82 -4.41 3.75 -8.01
C SER A 82 -3.57 2.47 -7.94
N ALA A 83 -2.97 2.08 -9.08
CA ALA A 83 -2.27 0.81 -9.25
C ALA A 83 -1.15 0.52 -8.22
N TYR A 84 -0.59 1.54 -7.58
CA TYR A 84 0.43 1.39 -6.53
C TYR A 84 -0.18 1.05 -5.17
N SER A 85 -1.31 1.66 -4.83
CA SER A 85 -1.90 1.55 -3.50
C SER A 85 -2.86 0.37 -3.36
N SER A 86 -3.57 -0.02 -4.44
CA SER A 86 -4.42 -1.23 -4.42
C SER A 86 -3.65 -2.51 -4.23
N ARG A 87 -2.43 -2.60 -4.77
CA ARG A 87 -1.56 -3.77 -4.55
C ARG A 87 -1.27 -4.01 -3.08
N ARG A 88 -1.31 -2.97 -2.24
CA ARG A 88 -1.18 -3.07 -0.78
C ARG A 88 -2.53 -3.34 -0.11
N VAL A 89 -3.56 -2.55 -0.44
CA VAL A 89 -4.84 -2.57 0.28
C VAL A 89 -5.70 -3.77 -0.08
N CYS A 90 -5.79 -4.13 -1.37
CA CYS A 90 -6.69 -5.17 -1.84
C CYS A 90 -6.38 -6.55 -1.24
N PRO A 91 -5.12 -7.01 -1.10
CA PRO A 91 -4.83 -8.27 -0.42
C PRO A 91 -5.38 -8.33 1.00
N TYR A 92 -5.25 -7.25 1.78
CA TYR A 92 -5.77 -7.21 3.14
C TYR A 92 -7.31 -7.23 3.15
N ALA A 93 -7.93 -6.37 2.33
CA ALA A 93 -9.37 -6.31 2.18
C ALA A 93 -9.95 -7.66 1.75
N MET A 94 -9.30 -8.35 0.80
CA MET A 94 -9.74 -9.67 0.35
C MET A 94 -9.55 -10.75 1.42
N ALA A 95 -8.44 -10.70 2.17
CA ALA A 95 -8.14 -11.69 3.20
C ALA A 95 -9.14 -11.61 4.35
N ILE A 96 -9.42 -10.41 4.87
CA ILE A 96 -10.38 -10.14 5.94
C ILE A 96 -11.82 -10.35 5.42
N GLY A 97 -12.13 -9.78 4.25
CA GLY A 97 -13.45 -9.87 3.63
C GLY A 97 -13.91 -11.30 3.34
N ALA A 98 -12.98 -12.23 3.10
CA ALA A 98 -13.30 -13.65 2.91
C ALA A 98 -13.94 -14.33 4.13
N VAL A 99 -13.82 -13.74 5.32
CA VAL A 99 -14.39 -14.24 6.58
C VAL A 99 -15.16 -13.16 7.34
N ALA A 100 -15.59 -12.08 6.66
CA ALA A 100 -16.26 -10.95 7.31
C ALA A 100 -17.49 -11.37 8.14
N ASP A 101 -18.30 -12.29 7.64
CA ASP A 101 -19.50 -12.77 8.35
C ASP A 101 -19.17 -13.59 9.61
N GLN A 102 -18.03 -14.28 9.63
CA GLN A 102 -17.53 -14.97 10.82
C GLN A 102 -16.94 -13.97 11.80
N LEU A 103 -16.12 -13.02 11.30
CA LEU A 103 -15.52 -11.96 12.11
C LEU A 103 -16.56 -11.13 12.85
N ARG A 104 -17.72 -10.81 12.24
CA ARG A 104 -18.81 -10.09 12.94
C ARG A 104 -19.32 -10.80 14.19
N LYS A 105 -19.13 -12.12 14.30
CA LYS A 105 -19.57 -12.94 15.43
C LYS A 105 -18.47 -13.16 16.46
N VAL A 106 -17.22 -12.78 16.14
CA VAL A 106 -16.08 -12.92 17.05
C VAL A 106 -16.28 -12.00 18.25
N PRO A 107 -16.23 -12.53 19.49
CA PRO A 107 -16.34 -11.70 20.69
C PRO A 107 -15.34 -10.55 20.69
N ASN A 108 -15.81 -9.36 21.07
CA ASN A 108 -15.04 -8.12 21.19
C ASN A 108 -14.41 -7.57 19.89
N VAL A 109 -14.79 -8.08 18.71
CA VAL A 109 -14.33 -7.54 17.41
C VAL A 109 -14.64 -6.06 17.24
N GLU A 110 -15.76 -5.59 17.80
CA GLU A 110 -16.18 -4.20 17.70
C GLU A 110 -15.15 -3.24 18.29
N GLY A 111 -14.51 -3.60 19.40
CA GLY A 111 -13.47 -2.78 20.02
C GLY A 111 -12.23 -2.63 19.15
N VAL A 112 -11.88 -3.67 18.37
CA VAL A 112 -10.80 -3.61 17.37
C VAL A 112 -11.18 -2.68 16.22
N LEU A 113 -12.42 -2.80 15.73
CA LEU A 113 -12.94 -1.93 14.66
C LEU A 113 -13.01 -0.48 15.11
N ASP A 114 -13.46 -0.20 16.33
CA ASP A 114 -13.53 1.15 16.89
C ASP A 114 -12.16 1.82 16.97
N LYS A 115 -11.16 1.09 17.49
CA LYS A 115 -9.78 1.59 17.55
C LYS A 115 -9.24 1.91 16.16
N MET A 116 -9.52 1.06 15.18
CA MET A 116 -9.10 1.28 13.79
C MET A 116 -9.80 2.49 13.16
N LEU A 117 -11.10 2.64 13.42
CA LEU A 117 -11.95 3.68 12.83
C LEU A 117 -11.85 5.03 13.55
N ALA A 118 -11.30 5.07 14.76
CA ALA A 118 -11.01 6.30 15.51
C ALA A 118 -10.00 7.22 14.80
N ASN A 119 -9.37 6.77 13.70
CA ASN A 119 -8.51 7.56 12.83
C ASN A 119 -7.32 8.21 13.58
N ASN A 120 -6.66 7.42 14.41
CA ASN A 120 -5.57 7.82 15.30
C ASN A 120 -4.16 7.51 14.74
N ASN A 121 -4.00 7.54 13.41
CA ASN A 121 -2.74 7.37 12.67
C ASN A 121 -2.06 5.99 12.74
N LYS A 122 -2.74 4.89 13.10
CA LYS A 122 -2.16 3.53 13.08
C LYS A 122 -3.15 2.39 12.78
N PRO A 123 -3.99 2.46 11.72
CA PRO A 123 -4.94 1.37 11.42
C PRO A 123 -4.26 0.04 11.10
N GLU A 124 -2.98 0.10 10.71
CA GLU A 124 -2.12 -1.02 10.39
C GLU A 124 -1.94 -2.03 11.55
N THR A 125 -2.09 -1.60 12.81
CA THR A 125 -2.08 -2.52 13.97
C THR A 125 -3.36 -3.35 13.99
N GLN A 126 -4.51 -2.70 13.96
CA GLN A 126 -5.81 -3.38 13.97
C GLN A 126 -6.05 -4.19 12.70
N LEU A 127 -5.57 -3.73 11.54
CA LEU A 127 -5.56 -4.53 10.31
C LEU A 127 -4.78 -5.84 10.48
N PHE A 128 -3.65 -5.81 11.21
CA PHE A 128 -2.86 -7.01 11.47
C PHE A 128 -3.57 -7.96 12.46
N GLU A 129 -4.22 -7.42 13.50
CA GLU A 129 -5.08 -8.20 14.41
C GLU A 129 -6.21 -8.90 13.64
N LEU A 130 -6.93 -8.16 12.78
CA LEU A 130 -8.00 -8.70 11.94
C LEU A 130 -7.50 -9.74 10.93
N LEU A 131 -6.32 -9.54 10.32
CA LEU A 131 -5.69 -10.53 9.43
C LEU A 131 -5.32 -11.81 10.17
N THR A 132 -4.80 -11.68 11.39
CA THR A 132 -4.43 -12.83 12.23
C THR A 132 -5.67 -13.62 12.64
N ALA A 133 -6.72 -12.94 13.09
CA ALA A 133 -8.02 -13.57 13.36
C ALA A 133 -8.58 -14.23 12.10
N SER A 134 -8.48 -13.57 10.95
CA SER A 134 -8.94 -14.13 9.67
C SER A 134 -8.20 -15.40 9.28
N PHE A 135 -6.91 -15.48 9.57
CA PHE A 135 -6.11 -16.67 9.35
C PHE A 135 -6.61 -17.84 10.21
N TYR A 136 -6.82 -17.63 11.51
CA TYR A 136 -7.31 -18.68 12.40
C TYR A 136 -8.72 -19.14 12.03
N LEU A 137 -9.64 -18.21 11.77
CA LEU A 137 -11.01 -18.52 11.31
C LEU A 137 -11.02 -19.37 10.04
N LYS A 138 -10.19 -19.04 9.04
CA LYS A 138 -10.06 -19.83 7.80
C LYS A 138 -9.57 -21.26 8.03
N ASN A 139 -8.84 -21.49 9.12
CA ASN A 139 -8.33 -22.81 9.48
C ASN A 139 -9.23 -23.54 10.50
N GLY A 140 -10.46 -23.06 10.72
CA GLY A 140 -11.46 -23.74 11.56
C GLY A 140 -11.26 -23.54 13.07
N TYR A 141 -10.48 -22.53 13.48
CA TYR A 141 -10.33 -22.17 14.88
C TYR A 141 -11.43 -21.21 15.32
N GLU A 142 -11.79 -21.29 16.59
CA GLU A 142 -12.57 -20.26 17.28
C GLU A 142 -11.63 -19.14 17.72
N VAL A 143 -12.08 -17.90 17.59
CA VAL A 143 -11.32 -16.70 17.94
C VAL A 143 -12.18 -15.83 18.84
N ALA A 144 -11.56 -15.22 19.86
CA ALA A 144 -12.13 -14.13 20.64
C ALA A 144 -11.07 -13.06 20.86
N PHE A 145 -11.39 -11.80 20.59
CA PHE A 145 -10.49 -10.70 20.95
C PHE A 145 -10.56 -10.47 22.46
N ILE A 146 -9.43 -10.11 23.07
CA ILE A 146 -9.33 -9.87 24.49
C ILE A 146 -9.24 -8.36 24.72
N PRO A 147 -10.15 -7.74 25.48
CA PRO A 147 -10.05 -6.33 25.81
C PRO A 147 -8.75 -6.01 26.57
N GLU A 148 -8.17 -4.84 26.32
CA GLU A 148 -6.94 -4.42 26.99
C GLU A 148 -7.09 -4.41 28.51
N ASN A 149 -6.09 -4.95 29.20
CA ASN A 149 -6.01 -5.02 30.66
C ASN A 149 -7.20 -5.72 31.34
N SER A 150 -7.89 -6.62 30.63
CA SER A 150 -9.03 -7.38 31.16
C SER A 150 -8.66 -8.68 31.87
N ILE A 151 -7.43 -9.20 31.67
CA ILE A 151 -7.00 -10.46 32.28
C ILE A 151 -6.38 -10.19 33.65
N VAL A 152 -6.92 -10.84 34.67
CA VAL A 152 -6.32 -10.91 36.00
C VAL A 152 -5.33 -12.06 36.03
N TRP A 153 -4.04 -11.72 36.02
CA TRP A 153 -2.98 -12.71 36.11
C TRP A 153 -2.77 -13.19 37.55
N PRO A 154 -2.38 -14.47 37.77
CA PRO A 154 -2.13 -15.01 39.11
C PRO A 154 -1.05 -14.27 39.91
N ASP A 155 -0.15 -13.56 39.22
CA ASP A 155 0.92 -12.77 39.83
C ASP A 155 0.43 -11.44 40.43
N GLY A 156 -0.82 -11.04 40.16
CA GLY A 156 -1.42 -9.77 40.59
C GLY A 156 -0.73 -8.50 40.08
N LYS A 157 0.30 -8.62 39.23
CA LYS A 157 1.18 -7.53 38.80
C LYS A 157 1.09 -7.28 37.31
N THR A 158 0.94 -8.34 36.52
CA THR A 158 0.82 -8.20 35.07
C THR A 158 -0.55 -7.61 34.76
N LYS A 159 -0.54 -6.45 34.10
CA LYS A 159 -1.77 -5.80 33.63
C LYS A 159 -2.00 -6.01 32.13
N LYS A 160 -0.98 -6.39 31.37
CA LYS A 160 -1.12 -6.55 29.91
C LYS A 160 -1.90 -7.82 29.58
N SER A 161 -2.89 -7.67 28.71
CA SER A 161 -3.58 -8.80 28.08
C SER A 161 -2.99 -9.07 26.70
N PRO A 162 -2.84 -10.35 26.27
CA PRO A 162 -2.67 -10.70 24.87
C PRO A 162 -3.85 -10.22 24.01
N ASP A 163 -3.67 -10.15 22.69
CA ASP A 163 -4.67 -9.58 21.78
C ASP A 163 -5.87 -10.51 21.53
N MET A 164 -5.65 -11.83 21.46
CA MET A 164 -6.72 -12.79 21.20
C MET A 164 -6.53 -14.14 21.89
N LEU A 165 -7.66 -14.81 22.10
CA LEU A 165 -7.77 -16.20 22.52
C LEU A 165 -8.17 -17.04 21.31
N VAL A 166 -7.46 -18.15 21.08
CA VAL A 166 -7.71 -19.05 19.97
C VAL A 166 -7.96 -20.46 20.50
N LYS A 167 -9.01 -21.12 19.98
CA LYS A 167 -9.39 -22.49 20.38
C LYS A 167 -9.58 -23.43 19.19
N SER A 168 -9.25 -24.70 19.39
CA SER A 168 -9.59 -25.81 18.48
C SER A 168 -9.72 -27.10 19.28
N GLY A 169 -10.96 -27.53 19.54
CA GLY A 169 -11.25 -28.62 20.47
C GLY A 169 -10.69 -28.31 21.87
N GLU A 170 -9.89 -29.21 22.41
CA GLU A 170 -9.24 -29.06 23.73
C GLU A 170 -8.01 -28.11 23.72
N LEU A 171 -7.55 -27.69 22.53
CA LEU A 171 -6.41 -26.78 22.41
C LEU A 171 -6.87 -25.34 22.59
N GLU A 172 -6.30 -24.64 23.58
CA GLU A 172 -6.54 -23.23 23.85
C GLU A 172 -5.22 -22.51 24.10
N PHE A 173 -5.02 -21.36 23.43
CA PHE A 173 -3.82 -20.55 23.62
C PHE A 173 -4.07 -19.06 23.32
N TYR A 174 -3.26 -18.23 23.95
CA TYR A 174 -3.22 -16.79 23.71
C TYR A 174 -2.32 -16.46 22.53
N VAL A 175 -2.72 -15.47 21.75
CA VAL A 175 -1.96 -14.94 20.62
C VAL A 175 -1.74 -13.44 20.83
N GLU A 176 -0.48 -13.04 20.68
CA GLU A 176 -0.03 -11.66 20.66
C GLU A 176 0.30 -11.27 19.21
N CYS A 177 -0.32 -10.22 18.72
CA CYS A 177 -0.15 -9.65 17.40
C CYS A 177 0.95 -8.59 17.41
N LYS A 178 2.19 -9.02 17.24
CA LYS A 178 3.31 -8.09 16.99
C LYS A 178 3.58 -7.98 15.50
N ARG A 179 3.27 -6.81 14.96
CA ARG A 179 3.76 -6.45 13.62
C ARG A 179 5.25 -6.10 13.73
N ALA A 180 6.07 -6.63 12.84
CA ALA A 180 7.40 -6.07 12.63
C ALA A 180 7.24 -4.64 12.10
N ASP A 181 8.06 -3.70 12.59
CA ASP A 181 8.08 -2.35 12.04
C ASP A 181 8.24 -2.44 10.52
N LYS A 182 7.27 -1.86 9.81
CA LYS A 182 7.09 -2.02 8.36
C LYS A 182 8.33 -1.57 7.58
N GLN A 183 9.09 -0.65 8.16
CA GLN A 183 10.31 -0.07 7.61
C GLN A 183 11.29 0.20 8.74
N THR A 184 12.54 -0.21 8.54
CA THR A 184 13.64 0.18 9.43
C THR A 184 13.95 1.66 9.26
N ARG A 185 14.69 2.27 10.20
CA ARG A 185 15.19 3.65 10.02
C ARG A 185 15.96 3.80 8.71
N TYR A 186 16.74 2.79 8.35
CA TYR A 186 17.46 2.70 7.08
C TYR A 186 16.51 2.73 5.88
N SER A 187 15.43 1.95 5.88
CA SER A 187 14.46 1.97 4.78
C SER A 187 13.79 3.34 4.60
N LYS A 188 13.51 4.05 5.69
CA LYS A 188 12.94 5.40 5.64
C LYS A 188 13.92 6.43 5.09
N SER A 189 15.21 6.34 5.46
CA SER A 189 16.23 7.24 4.92
C SER A 189 16.44 7.01 3.42
N GLU A 190 16.50 5.74 2.99
CA GLU A 190 16.61 5.39 1.56
C GLU A 190 15.40 5.87 0.74
N GLU A 191 14.18 5.70 1.26
CA GLU A 191 12.95 6.17 0.58
C GLU A 191 12.92 7.69 0.46
N GLN A 192 13.31 8.42 1.51
CA GLN A 192 13.37 9.88 1.47
C GLN A 192 14.44 10.38 0.50
N ALA A 193 15.62 9.74 0.48
CA ALA A 193 16.68 10.06 -0.47
C ALA A 193 16.22 9.82 -1.92
N TRP A 194 15.59 8.67 -2.17
CA TRP A 194 14.99 8.37 -3.47
C TRP A 194 13.93 9.39 -3.87
N ALA A 195 13.04 9.80 -2.96
CA ALA A 195 12.00 10.80 -3.25
C ALA A 195 12.61 12.13 -3.68
N ASN A 196 13.71 12.57 -3.02
CA ASN A 196 14.43 13.79 -3.37
C ASN A 196 15.10 13.67 -4.75
N ILE A 197 15.84 12.57 -4.98
CA ILE A 197 16.47 12.29 -6.28
C ILE A 197 15.42 12.25 -7.39
N TRP A 198 14.31 11.55 -7.15
CA TRP A 198 13.24 11.40 -8.12
C TRP A 198 12.60 12.75 -8.47
N HIS A 199 12.39 13.63 -7.50
CA HIS A 199 11.83 14.95 -7.73
C HIS A 199 12.68 15.74 -8.72
N GLU A 200 13.94 16.00 -8.38
CA GLU A 200 14.90 16.77 -9.19
C GLU A 200 15.14 16.13 -10.56
N LEU A 201 15.38 14.80 -10.58
CA LEU A 201 15.60 14.08 -11.83
C LEU A 201 14.38 14.14 -12.75
N SER A 202 13.16 14.05 -12.20
CA SER A 202 11.94 14.09 -13.00
C SER A 202 11.75 15.44 -13.68
N GLU A 203 12.09 16.54 -13.01
CA GLU A 203 12.06 17.89 -13.60
C GLU A 203 13.11 18.02 -14.70
N HIS A 204 14.36 17.67 -14.40
CA HIS A 204 15.46 17.68 -15.38
C HIS A 204 15.11 16.89 -16.65
N MET A 205 14.60 15.67 -16.48
CA MET A 205 14.24 14.79 -17.61
C MET A 205 13.02 15.26 -18.39
N HIS A 206 12.12 16.00 -17.75
CA HIS A 206 11.01 16.65 -18.45
C HIS A 206 11.53 17.67 -19.48
N GLU A 207 12.61 18.36 -19.13
CA GLU A 207 13.22 19.39 -19.97
C GLU A 207 14.12 18.80 -21.05
N VAL A 208 15.07 17.94 -20.68
CA VAL A 208 16.15 17.55 -21.59
C VAL A 208 15.83 16.33 -22.46
N ALA A 209 14.97 15.43 -21.99
CA ALA A 209 14.71 14.17 -22.66
C ALA A 209 13.27 13.67 -22.43
N PRO A 210 12.25 14.47 -22.80
CA PRO A 210 10.86 14.04 -22.67
C PRO A 210 10.63 12.77 -23.51
N TRP A 211 9.75 11.87 -23.04
CA TRP A 211 9.44 10.57 -23.68
C TRP A 211 10.55 9.53 -23.61
N ASN A 212 11.34 9.55 -22.55
CA ASN A 212 12.31 8.50 -22.27
C ASN A 212 12.00 7.77 -20.96
N ILE A 213 12.35 6.50 -20.92
CA ILE A 213 12.42 5.67 -19.72
C ILE A 213 13.87 5.68 -19.26
N ILE A 214 14.08 5.86 -17.95
CA ILE A 214 15.39 5.77 -17.33
C ILE A 214 15.39 4.57 -16.38
N ASN A 215 16.38 3.72 -16.54
CA ASN A 215 16.74 2.72 -15.57
C ASN A 215 17.99 3.21 -14.83
N LEU A 216 17.86 3.35 -13.51
CA LEU A 216 18.98 3.66 -12.62
C LEU A 216 19.33 2.40 -11.82
N VAL A 217 20.61 2.12 -11.73
CA VAL A 217 21.18 1.11 -10.83
C VAL A 217 22.16 1.81 -9.91
N PHE A 218 21.84 1.85 -8.63
CA PHE A 218 22.74 2.32 -7.58
C PHE A 218 23.59 1.14 -7.09
N HIS A 219 24.91 1.34 -7.02
CA HIS A 219 25.91 0.38 -6.54
C HIS A 219 26.36 0.67 -5.11
N GLU A 220 25.80 1.74 -4.52
CA GLU A 220 25.96 2.17 -3.12
C GLU A 220 24.57 2.48 -2.55
N GLN A 221 24.50 2.91 -1.28
CA GLN A 221 23.22 3.27 -0.66
C GLN A 221 22.64 4.50 -1.37
N VAL A 222 21.32 4.53 -1.57
CA VAL A 222 20.66 5.66 -2.24
C VAL A 222 20.81 6.94 -1.42
N ALA A 223 20.84 6.82 -0.09
CA ALA A 223 21.07 7.94 0.82
C ALA A 223 22.47 8.57 0.72
N ASP A 224 23.45 7.86 0.16
CA ASP A 224 24.82 8.36 -0.02
C ASP A 224 25.00 9.08 -1.37
N VAL A 225 23.97 9.09 -2.23
CA VAL A 225 24.02 9.66 -3.59
C VAL A 225 23.19 10.94 -3.66
N THR A 226 23.72 11.98 -4.30
CA THR A 226 22.99 13.24 -4.48
C THR A 226 22.22 13.29 -5.80
N PRO A 227 21.13 14.09 -5.89
CA PRO A 227 20.43 14.32 -7.16
C PRO A 227 21.35 14.84 -8.27
N GLU A 228 22.31 15.70 -7.95
CA GLU A 228 23.26 16.27 -8.90
C GLU A 228 24.16 15.20 -9.52
N GLU A 229 24.64 14.24 -8.73
CA GLU A 229 25.43 13.11 -9.24
C GLU A 229 24.61 12.28 -10.23
N VAL A 230 23.35 11.96 -9.89
CA VAL A 230 22.44 11.22 -10.79
C VAL A 230 22.22 11.99 -12.09
N ILE A 231 21.95 13.30 -12.02
CA ILE A 231 21.75 14.17 -13.18
C ILE A 231 23.02 14.21 -14.06
N GLN A 232 24.21 14.26 -13.48
CA GLN A 232 25.47 14.22 -14.22
C GLN A 232 25.60 12.92 -15.03
N VAL A 233 25.35 11.74 -14.43
CA VAL A 233 25.45 10.46 -15.15
C VAL A 233 24.39 10.35 -16.24
N VAL A 234 23.18 10.85 -16.00
CA VAL A 234 22.11 10.93 -17.02
C VAL A 234 22.55 11.80 -18.19
N ASN A 235 23.13 12.97 -17.93
CA ASN A 235 23.62 13.86 -18.98
C ASN A 235 24.77 13.24 -19.79
N LEU A 236 25.64 12.44 -19.15
CA LEU A 236 26.66 11.66 -19.85
C LEU A 236 26.03 10.62 -20.78
N ALA A 237 25.00 9.90 -20.32
CA ALA A 237 24.29 8.92 -21.14
C ALA A 237 23.60 9.55 -22.36
N LEU A 238 23.04 10.75 -22.19
CA LEU A 238 22.41 11.51 -23.28
C LEU A 238 23.46 12.00 -24.31
N LYS A 239 24.60 12.53 -23.85
CA LYS A 239 25.68 13.01 -24.73
C LYS A 239 26.39 11.87 -25.48
N GLY A 240 26.53 10.70 -24.84
CA GLY A 240 27.24 9.55 -25.40
C GLY A 240 26.52 8.82 -26.53
N GLY A 241 25.25 9.16 -26.83
CA GLY A 241 24.48 8.62 -27.96
C GLY A 241 24.03 7.15 -27.83
N THR A 242 24.67 6.35 -26.97
CA THR A 242 24.30 4.96 -26.68
C THR A 242 23.13 4.84 -25.71
N GLY A 243 22.76 5.94 -25.05
CA GLY A 243 21.78 5.97 -23.97
C GLY A 243 22.27 5.27 -22.70
N LYS A 244 23.54 4.92 -22.59
CA LYS A 244 24.12 4.25 -21.41
C LYS A 244 25.29 5.04 -20.86
N ALA A 245 25.36 5.14 -19.53
CA ALA A 245 26.54 5.64 -18.84
C ALA A 245 26.71 4.93 -17.51
N LYS A 246 27.94 4.93 -17.01
CA LYS A 246 28.27 4.45 -15.68
C LYS A 246 29.30 5.41 -15.10
N GLU A 247 29.05 5.88 -13.89
CA GLU A 247 29.96 6.70 -13.12
C GLU A 247 29.94 6.19 -11.69
N ARG A 248 31.09 5.72 -11.19
CA ARG A 248 31.30 5.20 -9.83
C ARG A 248 30.11 4.40 -9.28
N ALA A 249 29.26 5.06 -8.47
CA ALA A 249 28.15 4.49 -7.74
C ALA A 249 26.86 4.28 -8.58
N ILE A 250 26.78 4.76 -9.82
CA ILE A 250 25.52 4.79 -10.57
C ILE A 250 25.72 4.25 -11.99
N SER A 251 24.80 3.42 -12.45
CA SER A 251 24.65 3.08 -13.87
C SER A 251 23.29 3.51 -14.39
N VAL A 252 23.28 4.10 -15.58
CA VAL A 252 22.11 4.68 -16.21
C VAL A 252 21.91 4.03 -17.57
N GLU A 253 20.66 3.69 -17.87
CA GLU A 253 20.20 3.37 -19.21
C GLU A 253 18.95 4.15 -19.55
N ILE A 254 18.98 4.85 -20.68
CA ILE A 254 17.91 5.70 -21.21
C ILE A 254 17.38 5.05 -22.48
N ARG A 255 16.06 4.86 -22.56
CA ARG A 255 15.39 4.29 -23.72
C ARG A 255 14.22 5.16 -24.14
N ALA A 256 14.15 5.48 -25.43
CA ALA A 256 13.01 6.21 -25.99
C ALA A 256 11.72 5.38 -25.90
N ILE A 257 10.61 6.05 -25.60
CA ILE A 257 9.28 5.46 -25.64
C ILE A 257 8.78 5.48 -27.09
N ASP A 258 8.30 4.34 -27.60
CA ASP A 258 7.59 4.29 -28.87
C ASP A 258 6.24 4.99 -28.75
N LYS A 259 6.24 6.29 -29.06
CA LYS A 259 5.06 7.15 -29.02
C LYS A 259 3.98 6.69 -29.99
N LEU A 260 4.36 6.22 -31.18
CA LEU A 260 3.38 5.81 -32.20
C LEU A 260 2.72 4.49 -31.82
N GLY A 261 3.50 3.52 -31.34
CA GLY A 261 2.98 2.27 -30.80
C GLY A 261 2.05 2.51 -29.61
N LEU A 262 2.44 3.40 -28.69
CA LEU A 262 1.60 3.77 -27.54
C LEU A 262 0.28 4.43 -27.99
N LEU A 263 0.32 5.37 -28.94
CA LEU A 263 -0.88 6.02 -29.47
C LEU A 263 -1.80 5.04 -30.21
N ARG A 264 -1.23 4.10 -30.96
CA ARG A 264 -1.98 3.03 -31.63
C ARG A 264 -2.67 2.14 -30.60
N HIS A 265 -1.91 1.70 -29.59
CA HIS A 265 -2.43 0.88 -28.49
C HIS A 265 -3.59 1.57 -27.76
N TYR A 266 -3.48 2.86 -27.46
CA TYR A 266 -4.56 3.62 -26.82
C TYR A 266 -5.81 3.79 -27.70
N ARG A 267 -5.69 3.73 -29.03
CA ARG A 267 -6.83 3.79 -29.96
C ARG A 267 -7.52 2.44 -30.10
N GLU A 268 -6.72 1.37 -30.14
CA GLU A 268 -7.17 0.01 -30.43
C GLU A 268 -7.71 -0.69 -29.18
N PHE A 269 -7.10 -0.46 -28.03
CA PHE A 269 -7.45 -1.12 -26.78
C PHE A 269 -8.13 -0.14 -25.82
N SER A 270 -9.12 -0.65 -25.08
CA SER A 270 -9.70 0.07 -23.93
C SER A 270 -8.75 0.02 -22.74
N VAL A 271 -7.62 0.73 -22.85
CA VAL A 271 -6.60 0.79 -21.81
C VAL A 271 -7.09 1.67 -20.65
N ARG A 272 -6.88 1.21 -19.42
CA ARG A 272 -7.20 1.97 -18.22
C ARG A 272 -6.32 3.22 -18.17
N PRO A 273 -6.87 4.44 -18.19
CA PRO A 273 -6.08 5.61 -17.82
C PRO A 273 -5.77 5.48 -16.34
N ASN A 274 -4.50 5.52 -15.93
CA ASN A 274 -4.16 5.70 -14.51
C ASN A 274 -4.97 6.90 -13.99
N ARG A 275 -5.77 6.69 -12.94
CA ARG A 275 -6.85 7.58 -12.52
C ARG A 275 -6.37 8.84 -11.77
N GLY A 276 -5.43 9.58 -12.38
CA GLY A 276 -5.35 11.05 -12.34
C GLY A 276 -5.72 11.69 -13.68
N ALA A 277 -5.85 10.89 -14.75
CA ALA A 277 -6.07 11.36 -16.12
C ALA A 277 -7.55 11.48 -16.54
N ARG A 278 -8.52 11.33 -15.62
CA ARG A 278 -9.96 11.33 -16.02
C ARG A 278 -10.50 12.70 -16.43
N ARG A 279 -9.78 13.80 -16.18
CA ARG A 279 -10.07 15.13 -16.76
C ARG A 279 -9.21 15.46 -17.99
N ILE A 280 -8.52 14.45 -18.52
CA ILE A 280 -7.64 14.55 -19.68
C ILE A 280 -8.29 13.88 -20.90
N ARG A 281 -9.42 14.45 -21.34
CA ARG A 281 -9.89 14.39 -22.73
C ARG A 281 -10.41 15.80 -23.03
N LYS A 282 -9.61 16.72 -23.57
CA LYS A 282 -9.31 16.81 -25.02
C LYS A 282 -7.93 17.42 -25.37
N LYS A 283 -6.98 17.60 -24.44
CA LYS A 283 -5.72 18.33 -24.75
C LYS A 283 -4.42 17.81 -24.13
N SER A 284 -4.38 16.61 -23.56
CA SER A 284 -3.19 16.19 -22.81
C SER A 284 -2.92 14.70 -22.99
N TYR A 285 -1.74 14.37 -23.48
CA TYR A 285 -1.37 13.02 -23.85
C TYR A 285 -0.56 12.39 -22.72
N ALA A 286 -0.76 11.09 -22.49
CA ALA A 286 -0.09 10.30 -21.47
C ALA A 286 1.45 10.47 -21.54
N LYS A 287 2.05 10.95 -20.45
CA LYS A 287 3.49 10.83 -20.17
C LYS A 287 3.61 9.80 -19.05
N VAL A 288 4.29 8.68 -19.30
CA VAL A 288 4.57 7.67 -18.28
C VAL A 288 6.08 7.66 -18.10
N PHE A 289 6.57 8.20 -16.99
CA PHE A 289 7.94 8.00 -16.57
C PHE A 289 7.97 6.75 -15.69
N ARG A 290 8.63 5.70 -16.16
CA ARG A 290 8.83 4.47 -15.39
C ARG A 290 10.28 4.41 -14.97
N ALA A 291 10.57 4.71 -13.71
CA ALA A 291 11.81 4.27 -13.08
C ALA A 291 11.55 2.90 -12.43
N SER A 292 12.37 1.91 -12.75
CA SER A 292 12.36 0.60 -12.11
C SER A 292 13.65 0.45 -11.33
N VAL A 293 13.57 0.54 -10.00
CA VAL A 293 14.69 0.15 -9.12
C VAL A 293 14.66 -1.36 -8.96
N ARG A 294 15.72 -2.04 -9.38
CA ARG A 294 15.94 -3.46 -9.09
C ARG A 294 17.02 -3.54 -8.02
N ALA A 295 16.62 -3.44 -6.75
CA ALA A 295 17.50 -3.77 -5.64
C ALA A 295 17.46 -5.29 -5.47
N GLU A 296 18.55 -5.99 -5.83
CA GLU A 296 18.75 -7.39 -5.47
C GLU A 296 19.01 -7.49 -3.96
N THR A 297 17.94 -7.54 -3.18
CA THR A 297 18.02 -7.91 -1.76
C THR A 297 17.68 -9.39 -1.64
N SER A 298 18.71 -10.23 -1.71
CA SER A 298 18.62 -11.62 -1.30
C SER A 298 18.30 -11.67 0.20
N ARG A 299 17.06 -12.05 0.56
CA ARG A 299 16.65 -12.89 1.71
C ARG A 299 15.18 -12.60 2.07
N LEU A 300 14.33 -13.59 1.79
CA LEU A 300 12.99 -13.71 2.36
C LEU A 300 13.08 -13.70 3.90
N PRO A 301 12.32 -12.87 4.63
CA PRO A 301 12.14 -13.06 6.06
C PRO A 301 11.24 -14.27 6.29
N VAL A 302 11.80 -15.31 6.88
CA VAL A 302 11.07 -16.46 7.41
C VAL A 302 10.17 -15.96 8.55
N CYS A 303 8.86 -16.21 8.46
CA CYS A 303 7.92 -16.00 9.56
C CYS A 303 8.30 -16.89 10.75
N GLY A 304 8.81 -16.30 11.83
CA GLY A 304 9.01 -16.98 13.11
C GLY A 304 7.81 -16.75 14.02
N SER A 305 6.86 -17.68 14.05
CA SER A 305 5.87 -17.76 15.13
C SER A 305 6.52 -18.47 16.32
N ALA A 306 6.87 -17.71 17.36
CA ALA A 306 7.34 -18.28 18.62
C ALA A 306 6.13 -18.72 19.45
N ALA A 307 5.64 -19.94 19.22
CA ALA A 307 4.69 -20.59 20.12
C ALA A 307 5.43 -20.99 21.41
N ARG A 308 5.19 -20.29 22.52
CA ARG A 308 5.63 -20.75 23.85
C ARG A 308 4.73 -21.92 24.28
N ARG A 309 5.22 -23.15 24.13
CA ARG A 309 4.66 -24.33 24.82
C ARG A 309 5.07 -24.28 26.29
N ASN A 310 4.12 -24.02 27.18
CA ASN A 310 4.30 -24.34 28.60
C ASN A 310 4.25 -25.87 28.75
N ARG A 311 5.42 -26.47 29.04
CA ARG A 311 5.49 -27.85 29.56
C ARG A 311 4.86 -27.86 30.95
N ARG A 312 3.79 -28.65 31.11
CA ARG A 312 3.39 -29.17 32.42
C ARG A 312 4.54 -30.03 32.97
N LEU A 313 4.93 -29.76 34.21
CA LEU A 313 5.73 -30.65 35.04
C LEU A 313 4.85 -31.02 36.23
N GLY A 314 4.72 -32.32 36.49
CA GLY A 314 4.26 -32.90 37.77
C GLY A 314 2.81 -32.65 38.11
#